data_AF-A0A832UJR3-F1
#
_entry.id   AF-A0A832UJR3-F1
#
_cell.length_a   1.000
_cell.length_b   1.000
_cell.length_c   1.000
_cell.angle_alpha   90.00
_cell.angle_beta   90.00
_cell.angle_gamma   90.00
#
_symmetry.space_group_name_H-M   'P 1'
#
loop_
_entity.id
_entity.type
_entity.pdbx_description
1 polymer ?
#
loop_
_entity_poly.entity_id
_entity_poly.type
_entity_poly.pdbx_seq_one_letter_code
_entity_poly.pdbx_strand_id
1 'polypeptide(L)'
;MQTKTILLNDIDYVTHNDKPVIRLFGTDPESNQNVIAYDSSFVPYMYVLAHDLDECLIQLRELGLDNLELETKIDIGVEREFVKITLKHPQEVPKIRDIIRDLSQVKQIREYDIPFYRRYLIDKQITPRNIIRLNGHVIEREVYADLDIDEDVLLFKMEEDPVDTGKTINRNKILSFDIEVYNAEGMPEAEHDPIIMMSLSGNYGFNRVLSTKKSEKEFVETLDSEEEMLKRFAQIIKEENPDLLVGYNSDVFDLPYIKKRAEVLKVNMKLGVDNSNIKFMKRGFNNAGIIKGRIHVDLYLLIRQYMRLERYTLERVYEELFDEKKIDVPGDKIYQYWDSDDERLEELFDYSMDDAVSTTKIGDKITPLTIAQSRLVGQPVFDIARMTTGQMIEWYLMLKAYEKNNIVPNKPSASEYNERRSSKRNEGGYVKEPEKGLFEHIAYLDFKSLYPTIIIAQNISPDTFTTGEGLDEDEYYVCPENGYKFRKEPKGFIPSIIGNILDERQRIKKLMKEETVPEQKKAYDFEQQGLKRLANSMYGVYGYSRFRWYKIECGAAITAWGRQYIQDAMKKSEKYGFRPIYADTDGFYATYVGDLK
;
A
#
# COMPACT_ATOMS: atom_id res chain seq x y z
N MET A 1 8.46 -12.21 32.97
CA MET A 1 8.54 -11.63 31.62
C MET A 1 8.97 -12.74 30.67
N GLN A 2 8.30 -12.87 29.53
CA GLN A 2 8.54 -13.85 28.48
C GLN A 2 8.90 -13.10 27.20
N THR A 3 9.69 -13.75 26.34
CA THR A 3 9.99 -13.25 25.00
C THR A 3 9.26 -14.10 23.98
N LYS A 4 8.59 -13.45 23.03
CA LYS A 4 7.90 -14.10 21.90
C LYS A 4 8.35 -13.46 20.59
N THR A 5 8.29 -14.22 19.51
CA THR A 5 8.49 -13.69 18.15
C THR A 5 7.24 -13.93 17.35
N ILE A 6 6.78 -12.92 16.62
CA ILE A 6 5.64 -13.04 15.72
C ILE A 6 5.99 -12.48 14.35
N LEU A 7 5.45 -13.08 13.30
CA LEU A 7 5.36 -12.46 11.99
C LEU A 7 4.20 -11.47 12.01
N LEU A 8 4.49 -10.17 11.85
CA LEU A 8 3.46 -9.14 11.95
C LEU A 8 2.56 -9.13 10.70
N ASN A 9 1.28 -9.45 10.87
CA ASN A 9 0.30 -9.59 9.79
C ASN A 9 -0.59 -8.36 9.66
N ASP A 10 -1.13 -7.90 10.77
CA ASP A 10 -2.07 -6.77 10.81
C ASP A 10 -1.86 -5.97 12.09
N ILE A 11 -2.37 -4.74 12.10
CA ILE A 11 -2.30 -3.84 13.24
C ILE A 11 -3.54 -2.96 13.30
N ASP A 12 -4.08 -2.79 14.50
CA ASP A 12 -5.06 -1.75 14.77
C ASP A 12 -4.94 -1.22 16.20
N TYR A 13 -5.99 -0.54 16.66
CA TYR A 13 -6.15 -0.21 18.06
C TYR A 13 -7.60 -0.38 18.48
N VAL A 14 -7.80 -0.63 19.77
CA VAL A 14 -9.11 -0.63 20.44
C VAL A 14 -9.07 0.33 21.61
N THR A 15 -10.25 0.69 22.12
CA THR A 15 -10.38 1.41 23.39
C THR A 15 -10.69 0.40 24.48
N HIS A 16 -9.85 0.34 25.50
CA HIS A 16 -10.06 -0.52 26.67
C HIS A 16 -9.77 0.29 27.94
N ASN A 17 -10.73 0.32 28.88
CA ASN A 17 -10.69 1.17 30.08
C ASN A 17 -10.34 2.64 29.76
N ASP A 18 -11.05 3.23 28.78
CA ASP A 18 -10.87 4.60 28.28
C ASP A 18 -9.48 4.94 27.71
N LYS A 19 -8.62 3.93 27.52
CA LYS A 19 -7.29 4.09 26.94
C LYS A 19 -7.21 3.45 25.56
N PRO A 20 -6.46 4.06 24.63
CA PRO A 20 -6.14 3.39 23.38
C PRO A 20 -5.14 2.25 23.65
N VAL A 21 -5.40 1.09 23.08
CA VAL A 21 -4.50 -0.08 23.15
C VAL A 21 -4.22 -0.53 21.73
N ILE A 22 -2.95 -0.47 21.32
CA ILE A 22 -2.48 -1.01 20.05
C ILE A 22 -2.60 -2.54 20.10
N ARG A 23 -3.11 -3.13 19.01
CA ARG A 23 -3.11 -4.58 18.82
C ARG A 23 -2.25 -4.93 17.62
N LEU A 24 -1.22 -5.75 17.85
CA LEU A 24 -0.40 -6.35 16.82
C LEU A 24 -0.89 -7.78 16.60
N PHE A 25 -1.40 -8.05 15.42
CA PHE A 25 -1.81 -9.39 15.02
C PHE A 25 -0.68 -10.04 14.26
N GLY A 26 -0.29 -11.24 14.67
CA GLY A 26 0.71 -11.99 13.96
C GLY A 26 0.61 -13.47 14.22
N THR A 27 1.50 -14.22 13.58
CA THR A 27 1.62 -15.66 13.78
C THR A 27 2.99 -15.97 14.35
N ASP A 28 3.06 -16.94 15.26
CA ASP A 28 4.32 -17.51 15.69
C ASP A 28 5.01 -18.19 14.48
N PRO A 29 6.23 -17.79 14.09
CA PRO A 29 6.85 -18.28 12.85
C PRO A 29 7.16 -19.78 12.83
N GLU A 30 7.16 -20.46 13.99
CA GLU A 30 7.46 -21.89 14.09
C GLU A 30 6.18 -22.72 14.16
N SER A 31 5.25 -22.33 15.02
CA SER A 31 4.01 -23.08 15.27
C SER A 31 2.81 -22.66 14.40
N ASN A 32 2.93 -21.52 13.70
CA ASN A 32 1.82 -20.85 12.99
C ASN A 32 0.62 -20.50 13.89
N GLN A 33 0.81 -20.48 15.21
CA GLN A 33 -0.23 -20.08 16.17
C GLN A 33 -0.52 -18.58 16.03
N ASN A 34 -1.80 -18.20 16.03
CA ASN A 34 -2.21 -16.81 16.07
C ASN A 34 -1.87 -16.15 17.41
N VAL A 35 -1.32 -14.95 17.36
CA VAL A 35 -0.97 -14.13 18.50
C VAL A 35 -1.58 -12.74 18.34
N ILE A 36 -2.27 -12.27 19.37
CA ILE A 36 -2.67 -10.87 19.50
C ILE A 36 -1.85 -10.25 20.63
N ALA A 37 -0.93 -9.36 20.26
CA ALA A 37 -0.11 -8.63 21.22
C ALA A 37 -0.69 -7.24 21.49
N TYR A 38 -0.78 -6.86 22.77
CA TYR A 38 -1.40 -5.63 23.23
C TYR A 38 -0.35 -4.68 23.82
N ASP A 39 -0.34 -3.45 23.33
CA ASP A 39 0.49 -2.36 23.86
C ASP A 39 -0.40 -1.17 24.25
N SER A 40 -0.48 -0.91 25.56
CA SER A 40 -1.26 0.19 26.15
C SER A 40 -0.39 1.40 26.55
N SER A 41 0.91 1.36 26.24
CA SER A 41 1.86 2.43 26.58
C SER A 41 1.90 3.56 25.55
N PHE A 42 1.49 3.28 24.31
CA PHE A 42 1.53 4.26 23.24
C PHE A 42 0.41 5.29 23.34
N VAL A 43 0.76 6.55 23.17
CA VAL A 43 -0.14 7.70 23.31
C VAL A 43 -0.12 8.57 22.06
N PRO A 44 -1.26 9.12 21.63
CA PRO A 44 -1.32 10.01 20.48
C PRO A 44 -0.70 11.36 20.80
N TYR A 45 -0.07 11.98 19.81
CA TYR A 45 0.50 13.32 19.96
C TYR A 45 0.50 14.09 18.65
N MET A 46 0.65 15.41 18.75
CA MET A 46 0.82 16.34 17.63
C MET A 46 1.80 17.44 18.01
N TYR A 47 2.26 18.21 17.02
CA TYR A 47 3.24 19.28 17.23
C TYR A 47 2.64 20.65 16.93
N VAL A 48 3.05 21.66 17.69
CA VAL A 48 2.67 23.06 17.50
C VAL A 48 3.92 23.90 17.30
N LEU A 49 3.96 24.62 16.19
CA LEU A 49 4.90 25.71 15.97
C LEU A 49 4.25 26.98 16.52
N ALA A 50 4.97 27.69 17.39
CA ALA A 50 4.48 28.91 18.02
C ALA A 50 4.99 30.17 17.29
N HIS A 51 4.28 31.29 17.47
CA HIS A 51 4.80 32.64 17.20
C HIS A 51 5.75 33.07 18.32
N ASP A 52 5.27 33.00 19.56
CA ASP A 52 6.04 33.10 20.79
C ASP A 52 5.83 31.82 21.62
N LEU A 53 6.94 31.17 22.00
CA LEU A 53 6.89 29.86 22.63
C LEU A 53 6.34 29.90 24.06
N ASP A 54 6.77 30.88 24.85
CA ASP A 54 6.40 30.99 26.26
C ASP A 54 4.92 31.35 26.38
N GLU A 55 4.44 32.30 25.58
CA GLU A 55 3.03 32.65 25.55
C GLU A 55 2.17 31.49 25.01
N CYS A 56 2.65 30.74 24.01
CA CYS A 56 1.93 29.56 23.50
C CYS A 56 1.79 28.49 24.59
N LEU A 57 2.84 28.23 25.38
CA LEU A 57 2.77 27.28 26.49
C LEU A 57 1.75 27.72 27.56
N ILE A 58 1.64 29.02 27.83
CA ILE A 58 0.63 29.57 28.74
C ILE A 58 -0.78 29.30 28.19
N GLN A 59 -1.05 29.67 26.93
CA GLN A 59 -2.36 29.47 26.30
C GLN A 59 -2.78 27.99 26.27
N LEU A 60 -1.84 27.08 25.98
CA LEU A 60 -2.12 25.64 25.97
C LEU A 60 -2.44 25.10 27.38
N ARG A 61 -1.72 25.56 28.41
CA ARG A 61 -1.99 25.17 29.81
C ARG A 61 -3.31 25.72 30.32
N GLU A 62 -3.70 26.93 29.93
CA GLU A 62 -5.02 27.51 30.26
C GLU A 62 -6.19 26.68 29.70
N LEU A 63 -5.97 25.95 28.60
CA LEU A 63 -6.92 24.98 28.06
C LEU A 63 -6.89 23.61 28.76
N GLY A 64 -6.07 23.42 29.79
CA GLY A 64 -5.91 22.17 30.53
C GLY A 64 -5.04 21.13 29.83
N LEU A 65 -4.16 21.55 28.92
CA LEU A 65 -3.17 20.67 28.30
C LEU A 65 -1.87 20.69 29.13
N ASP A 66 -1.67 19.65 29.93
CA ASP A 66 -0.52 19.59 30.86
C ASP A 66 0.70 18.86 30.28
N ASN A 67 0.50 17.89 29.38
CA ASN A 67 1.57 17.07 28.81
C ASN A 67 2.21 17.76 27.59
N LEU A 68 3.02 18.77 27.87
CA LEU A 68 3.71 19.60 26.87
C LEU A 68 5.23 19.38 26.96
N GLU A 69 5.84 18.98 25.84
CA GLU A 69 7.29 18.79 25.71
C GLU A 69 7.83 19.71 24.61
N LEU A 70 9.04 20.22 24.76
CA LEU A 70 9.73 20.96 23.70
C LEU A 70 10.61 20.00 22.90
N GLU A 71 10.43 20.01 21.57
CA GLU A 71 11.26 19.21 20.67
C GLU A 71 11.75 20.06 19.49
N THR A 72 13.04 19.97 19.19
CA THR A 72 13.62 20.55 17.97
C THR A 72 13.43 19.60 16.79
N LYS A 73 12.82 20.10 15.70
CA LYS A 73 12.58 19.36 14.45
C LYS A 73 13.06 20.18 13.25
N ILE A 74 13.37 19.49 12.16
CA ILE A 74 13.67 20.14 10.87
C ILE A 74 12.34 20.36 10.11
N ASP A 75 11.96 21.61 9.88
CA ASP A 75 10.77 22.04 9.12
C ASP A 75 11.22 22.69 7.82
N ILE A 76 11.17 21.93 6.72
CA ILE A 76 11.57 22.37 5.38
C ILE A 76 12.99 22.95 5.38
N GLY A 77 13.95 22.16 5.90
CA GLY A 77 15.38 22.49 5.92
C GLY A 77 15.82 23.43 7.03
N VAL A 78 14.89 23.91 7.86
CA VAL A 78 15.19 24.83 8.97
C VAL A 78 14.88 24.16 10.30
N GLU A 79 15.84 24.15 11.22
CA GLU A 79 15.61 23.70 12.59
C GLU A 79 14.69 24.69 13.31
N ARG A 80 13.64 24.14 13.93
CA ARG A 80 12.65 24.90 14.70
C ARG A 80 12.28 24.13 15.96
N GLU A 81 11.96 24.87 16.99
CA GLU A 81 11.41 24.30 18.21
C GLU A 81 9.88 24.20 18.11
N PHE A 82 9.35 23.05 18.52
CA PHE A 82 7.93 22.75 18.54
C PHE A 82 7.50 22.36 19.95
N VAL A 83 6.27 22.74 20.30
CA VAL A 83 5.57 22.17 21.46
C VAL A 83 4.91 20.87 21.01
N LYS A 84 5.36 19.74 21.54
CA LYS A 84 4.70 18.45 21.40
C LYS A 84 3.62 18.32 22.46
N ILE A 85 2.41 18.07 21.99
CA ILE A 85 1.23 17.89 22.83
C ILE A 85 0.87 16.41 22.84
N THR A 86 0.98 15.77 24.00
CA THR A 86 0.59 14.36 24.19
C THR A 86 -0.83 14.28 24.74
N LEU A 87 -1.69 13.53 24.05
CA LEU A 87 -3.12 13.40 24.36
C LEU A 87 -3.43 12.01 24.91
N LYS A 88 -4.61 11.84 25.52
CA LYS A 88 -5.00 10.58 26.17
C LYS A 88 -5.58 9.58 25.18
N HIS A 89 -6.31 10.08 24.17
CA HIS A 89 -7.00 9.20 23.22
C HIS A 89 -6.97 9.74 21.77
N PRO A 90 -6.82 8.90 20.73
CA PRO A 90 -6.69 9.36 19.33
C PRO A 90 -7.90 10.19 18.84
N GLN A 91 -9.07 9.96 19.42
CA GLN A 91 -10.29 10.71 19.10
C GLN A 91 -10.26 12.15 19.64
N GLU A 92 -9.35 12.48 20.56
CA GLU A 92 -9.16 13.85 21.06
C GLU A 92 -8.36 14.71 20.09
N VAL A 93 -7.44 14.11 19.32
CA VAL A 93 -6.55 14.81 18.36
C VAL A 93 -7.32 15.81 17.48
N PRO A 94 -8.38 15.43 16.73
CA PRO A 94 -9.10 16.40 15.90
C PRO A 94 -9.80 17.49 16.71
N LYS A 95 -10.33 17.16 17.90
CA LYS A 95 -11.04 18.12 18.76
C LYS A 95 -10.08 19.17 19.30
N ILE A 96 -8.96 18.73 19.88
CA ILE A 96 -7.95 19.63 20.45
C ILE A 96 -7.29 20.45 19.33
N ARG A 97 -6.97 19.84 18.19
CA ARG A 97 -6.45 20.57 17.01
C ARG A 97 -7.37 21.72 16.63
N ASP A 98 -8.68 21.49 16.54
CA ASP A 98 -9.63 22.54 16.14
C ASP A 98 -9.75 23.65 17.18
N ILE A 99 -9.66 23.33 18.48
CA ILE A 99 -9.65 24.31 19.57
C ILE A 99 -8.38 25.18 19.52
N ILE A 100 -7.20 24.56 19.41
CA ILE A 100 -5.94 25.30 19.51
C ILE A 100 -5.57 26.04 18.23
N ARG A 101 -6.14 25.66 17.07
CA ARG A 101 -5.83 26.30 15.78
C ARG A 101 -6.11 27.79 15.77
N ASP A 102 -7.09 28.23 16.55
CA ASP A 102 -7.55 29.62 16.57
C ASP A 102 -6.86 30.46 17.68
N LEU A 103 -5.93 29.85 18.44
CA LEU A 103 -5.13 30.56 19.43
C LEU A 103 -4.13 31.50 18.77
N SER A 104 -3.96 32.70 19.34
CA SER A 104 -3.13 33.75 18.74
C SER A 104 -1.65 33.37 18.59
N GLN A 105 -1.13 32.53 19.50
CA GLN A 105 0.27 32.12 19.47
C GLN A 105 0.52 30.83 18.68
N VAL A 106 -0.53 30.13 18.25
CA VAL A 106 -0.39 28.92 17.43
C VAL A 106 -0.19 29.33 15.97
N LYS A 107 1.05 29.21 15.48
CA LYS A 107 1.39 29.52 14.10
C LYS A 107 0.98 28.40 13.16
N GLN A 108 1.33 27.15 13.50
CA GLN A 108 0.99 25.96 12.73
C GLN A 108 0.89 24.74 13.64
N ILE A 109 0.03 23.79 13.28
CA ILE A 109 -0.05 22.46 13.92
C ILE A 109 0.45 21.44 12.90
N ARG A 110 1.22 20.44 13.31
CA ARG A 110 1.81 19.39 12.46
C ARG A 110 1.47 17.99 12.97
N GLU A 111 1.44 17.05 12.03
CA GLU A 111 1.30 15.60 12.24
C GLU A 111 0.00 15.12 12.90
N TYR A 112 -1.00 15.98 13.05
CA TYR A 112 -2.30 15.60 13.62
C TYR A 112 -3.12 14.66 12.71
N ASP A 113 -2.73 14.50 11.45
CA ASP A 113 -3.45 13.74 10.42
C ASP A 113 -2.83 12.36 10.13
N ILE A 114 -1.89 11.91 10.98
CA ILE A 114 -1.30 10.58 10.92
C ILE A 114 -2.17 9.62 11.74
N PRO A 115 -2.77 8.58 11.13
CA PRO A 115 -3.56 7.60 11.88
C PRO A 115 -2.74 6.91 12.97
N PHE A 116 -3.34 6.72 14.14
CA PHE A 116 -2.67 6.25 15.35
C PHE A 116 -1.88 4.95 15.19
N TYR A 117 -2.46 3.94 14.53
CA TYR A 117 -1.77 2.67 14.29
C TYR A 117 -0.59 2.80 13.32
N ARG A 118 -0.64 3.74 12.37
CA ARG A 118 0.46 4.01 11.42
C ARG A 118 1.57 4.81 12.09
N ARG A 119 1.18 5.73 12.97
CA ARG A 119 2.08 6.47 13.85
C ARG A 119 2.88 5.50 14.72
N TYR A 120 2.24 4.47 15.28
CA TYR A 120 2.92 3.41 16.03
C TYR A 120 4.00 2.70 15.20
N LEU A 121 3.68 2.27 13.97
CA LEU A 121 4.65 1.60 13.09
C LEU A 121 5.87 2.50 12.79
N ILE A 122 5.63 3.79 12.50
CA ILE A 122 6.72 4.76 12.23
C ILE A 122 7.58 4.95 13.48
N ASP A 123 6.96 5.24 14.62
CA ASP A 123 7.67 5.63 15.83
C ASP A 123 8.51 4.49 16.40
N LYS A 124 7.94 3.28 16.38
CA LYS A 124 8.58 2.05 16.86
C LYS A 124 9.46 1.39 15.79
N GLN A 125 9.53 1.96 14.59
CA GLN A 125 10.34 1.46 13.48
C GLN A 125 10.03 0.00 13.14
N ILE A 126 8.74 -0.35 13.14
CA ILE A 126 8.25 -1.70 12.88
C ILE A 126 7.79 -1.80 11.43
N THR A 127 8.28 -2.84 10.76
CA THR A 127 7.92 -3.14 9.39
C THR A 127 6.91 -4.28 9.32
N PRO A 128 5.73 -4.08 8.73
CA PRO A 128 4.78 -5.17 8.49
C PRO A 128 5.41 -6.31 7.67
N ARG A 129 5.02 -7.55 7.98
CA ARG A 129 5.59 -8.79 7.41
C ARG A 129 7.06 -9.07 7.74
N ASN A 130 7.66 -8.33 8.68
CA ASN A 130 8.85 -8.78 9.37
C ASN A 130 8.48 -9.58 10.63
N ILE A 131 9.42 -10.41 11.06
CA ILE A 131 9.39 -11.04 12.38
C ILE A 131 9.79 -9.98 13.41
N ILE A 132 8.92 -9.74 14.38
CA ILE A 132 9.17 -8.85 15.50
C ILE A 132 9.33 -9.64 16.79
N ARG A 133 10.18 -9.15 17.70
CA ARG A 133 10.38 -9.69 19.03
C ARG A 133 9.60 -8.86 20.04
N LEU A 134 8.85 -9.54 20.88
CA LEU A 134 7.97 -8.98 21.90
C LEU A 134 8.45 -9.41 23.28
N ASN A 135 8.48 -8.50 24.25
CA ASN A 135 8.74 -8.82 25.65
C ASN A 135 7.51 -8.44 26.50
N GLY A 136 7.09 -9.35 27.36
CA GLY A 136 5.83 -9.17 28.08
C GLY A 136 5.34 -10.46 28.73
N HIS A 137 4.03 -10.65 28.79
CA HIS A 137 3.42 -11.79 29.47
C HIS A 137 2.22 -12.30 28.68
N VAL A 138 2.05 -13.63 28.63
CA VAL A 138 0.78 -14.22 28.22
C VAL A 138 -0.27 -13.83 29.25
N ILE A 139 -1.43 -13.40 28.78
CA ILE A 139 -2.56 -13.00 29.62
C ILE A 139 -3.74 -13.94 29.42
N GLU A 140 -4.56 -14.07 30.45
CA GLU A 140 -5.81 -14.79 30.38
C GLU A 140 -6.85 -13.99 29.58
N ARG A 141 -7.83 -14.69 29.00
CA ARG A 141 -8.81 -14.09 28.07
C ARG A 141 -9.79 -13.17 28.78
N GLU A 142 -10.01 -13.42 30.07
CA GLU A 142 -10.85 -12.66 30.99
C GLU A 142 -10.44 -11.18 31.06
N VAL A 143 -9.16 -10.87 30.81
CA VAL A 143 -8.66 -9.49 30.74
C VAL A 143 -9.35 -8.70 29.61
N TYR A 144 -9.72 -9.38 28.53
CA TYR A 144 -10.47 -8.84 27.42
C TYR A 144 -11.78 -9.62 27.22
N ALA A 145 -12.50 -9.92 28.31
CA ALA A 145 -13.73 -10.72 28.29
C ALA A 145 -14.83 -10.17 27.35
N ASP A 146 -14.80 -8.87 27.04
CA ASP A 146 -15.69 -8.24 26.05
C ASP A 146 -15.42 -8.71 24.62
N LEU A 147 -14.27 -9.35 24.38
CA LEU A 147 -13.85 -9.92 23.10
C LEU A 147 -13.99 -11.45 23.15
N ASP A 148 -14.87 -11.96 22.30
CA ASP A 148 -15.13 -13.39 22.11
C ASP A 148 -13.98 -14.04 21.32
N ILE A 149 -12.82 -14.30 21.92
CA ILE A 149 -11.62 -14.80 21.21
C ILE A 149 -11.45 -16.33 21.38
N ASP A 150 -11.10 -17.04 20.29
CA ASP A 150 -10.90 -18.50 20.29
C ASP A 150 -9.78 -18.98 21.23
N GLU A 151 -9.87 -20.24 21.68
CA GLU A 151 -8.95 -20.85 22.66
C GLU A 151 -7.53 -21.13 22.12
N ASP A 152 -7.37 -21.20 20.81
CA ASP A 152 -6.11 -21.44 20.12
C ASP A 152 -5.31 -20.14 19.88
N VAL A 153 -5.94 -18.97 20.02
CA VAL A 153 -5.29 -17.66 19.91
C VAL A 153 -4.59 -17.29 21.22
N LEU A 154 -3.30 -16.99 21.13
CA LEU A 154 -2.49 -16.55 22.27
C LEU A 154 -2.58 -15.02 22.45
N LEU A 155 -2.96 -14.59 23.66
CA LEU A 155 -3.00 -13.18 24.03
C LEU A 155 -1.72 -12.79 24.77
N PHE A 156 -1.06 -11.73 24.32
CA PHE A 156 0.22 -11.30 24.87
C PHE A 156 0.17 -9.82 25.25
N LYS A 157 0.35 -9.48 26.52
CA LYS A 157 0.51 -8.09 26.95
C LYS A 157 1.98 -7.71 26.91
N MET A 158 2.30 -6.66 26.17
CA MET A 158 3.66 -6.13 26.05
C MET A 158 4.00 -5.25 27.25
N GLU A 159 5.24 -5.36 27.72
CA GLU A 159 5.80 -4.51 28.79
C GLU A 159 6.97 -3.65 28.26
N GLU A 160 7.46 -3.93 27.05
CA GLU A 160 8.51 -3.18 26.36
C GLU A 160 8.10 -2.95 24.90
N ASP A 161 8.74 -1.97 24.27
CA ASP A 161 8.61 -1.73 22.84
C ASP A 161 8.97 -2.98 22.02
N PRO A 162 8.23 -3.26 20.95
CA PRO A 162 8.54 -4.36 20.05
C PRO A 162 9.82 -4.05 19.28
N VAL A 163 10.61 -5.09 19.00
CA VAL A 163 11.86 -4.95 18.25
C VAL A 163 11.74 -5.67 16.91
N ASP A 164 11.83 -4.91 15.82
CA ASP A 164 11.90 -5.49 14.48
C ASP A 164 13.23 -6.22 14.29
N THR A 165 13.18 -7.49 13.88
CA THR A 165 14.38 -8.33 13.70
C THR A 165 14.98 -8.20 12.29
N GLY A 166 14.29 -7.56 11.36
CA GLY A 166 14.62 -7.50 9.93
C GLY A 166 14.44 -8.83 9.19
N LYS A 167 14.11 -9.92 9.89
CA LYS A 167 13.91 -11.25 9.30
C LYS A 167 12.51 -11.39 8.73
N THR A 168 12.38 -12.22 7.71
CA THR A 168 11.09 -12.57 7.08
C THR A 168 10.95 -14.08 6.97
N ILE A 169 9.77 -14.52 6.53
CA ILE A 169 9.54 -15.89 6.07
C ILE A 169 9.87 -16.02 4.57
N ASN A 170 10.14 -17.25 4.13
CA ASN A 170 10.53 -17.52 2.74
C ASN A 170 9.33 -17.68 1.79
N ARG A 171 8.19 -18.15 2.30
CA ARG A 171 6.99 -18.43 1.50
C ARG A 171 5.75 -18.14 2.32
N ASN A 172 4.78 -17.46 1.73
CA ASN A 172 3.50 -17.17 2.37
C ASN A 172 2.51 -18.33 2.11
N LYS A 173 1.76 -18.70 3.15
CA LYS A 173 0.59 -19.58 3.02
C LYS A 173 -0.58 -18.76 2.46
N ILE A 174 -0.95 -19.03 1.20
CA ILE A 174 -2.02 -18.32 0.51
C ILE A 174 -3.23 -19.24 0.44
N LEU A 175 -4.39 -18.72 0.82
CA LEU A 175 -5.69 -19.35 0.59
C LEU A 175 -6.52 -18.39 -0.25
N SER A 176 -6.97 -18.83 -1.42
CA SER A 176 -7.97 -18.11 -2.20
C SER A 176 -9.36 -18.60 -1.90
N PHE A 177 -10.34 -17.77 -2.20
CA PHE A 177 -11.73 -18.18 -2.25
C PHE A 177 -12.44 -17.53 -3.44
N ASP A 178 -13.55 -18.17 -3.84
CA ASP A 178 -14.48 -17.72 -4.87
C ASP A 178 -15.89 -18.24 -4.52
N ILE A 179 -16.95 -17.59 -5.02
CA ILE A 179 -18.34 -18.00 -4.80
C ILE A 179 -19.12 -18.05 -6.11
N GLU A 180 -20.01 -19.03 -6.19
CA GLU A 180 -21.04 -19.09 -7.23
C GLU A 180 -22.41 -18.86 -6.62
N VAL A 181 -23.23 -18.07 -7.33
CA VAL A 181 -24.52 -17.60 -6.85
C VAL A 181 -25.61 -17.99 -7.83
N TYR A 182 -26.75 -18.44 -7.30
CA TYR A 182 -27.92 -18.70 -8.14
C TYR A 182 -28.39 -17.42 -8.83
N ASN A 183 -28.71 -17.48 -10.12
CA ASN A 183 -28.94 -16.25 -10.90
C ASN A 183 -30.02 -16.38 -11.99
N ALA A 184 -31.11 -17.09 -11.70
CA ALA A 184 -32.19 -17.33 -12.67
C ALA A 184 -32.87 -16.05 -13.20
N GLU A 185 -32.89 -14.97 -12.40
CA GLU A 185 -33.51 -13.70 -12.76
C GLU A 185 -32.52 -12.65 -13.32
N GLY A 186 -31.26 -13.04 -13.56
CA GLY A 186 -30.24 -12.16 -14.14
C GLY A 186 -29.14 -11.78 -13.14
N MET A 187 -28.97 -10.49 -12.85
CA MET A 187 -27.95 -10.05 -11.89
C MET A 187 -28.39 -10.46 -10.47
N PRO A 188 -27.58 -11.24 -9.74
CA PRO A 188 -27.99 -11.81 -8.46
C PRO A 188 -28.13 -10.75 -7.36
N GLU A 189 -29.15 -10.91 -6.52
CA GLU A 189 -29.45 -10.06 -5.36
C GLU A 189 -29.30 -10.84 -4.06
N ALA A 190 -28.36 -10.43 -3.20
CA ALA A 190 -28.04 -11.17 -1.97
C ALA A 190 -29.22 -11.30 -0.99
N GLU A 191 -30.23 -10.44 -1.06
CA GLU A 191 -31.46 -10.59 -0.29
C GLU A 191 -32.26 -11.86 -0.63
N HIS A 192 -32.13 -12.37 -1.85
CA HIS A 192 -33.00 -13.41 -2.39
C HIS A 192 -32.21 -14.61 -2.89
N ASP A 193 -31.17 -14.37 -3.70
CA ASP A 193 -30.45 -15.39 -4.43
C ASP A 193 -29.37 -16.08 -3.56
N PRO A 194 -29.46 -17.40 -3.34
CA PRO A 194 -28.53 -18.13 -2.48
C PRO A 194 -27.14 -18.30 -3.12
N ILE A 195 -26.11 -18.36 -2.26
CA ILE A 195 -24.81 -18.92 -2.63
C ILE A 195 -24.99 -20.43 -2.82
N ILE A 196 -24.63 -20.92 -4.00
CA ILE A 196 -24.77 -22.34 -4.36
C ILE A 196 -23.46 -23.11 -4.19
N MET A 197 -22.31 -22.44 -4.37
CA MET A 197 -20.99 -23.00 -4.09
C MET A 197 -20.06 -21.96 -3.48
N MET A 198 -19.14 -22.43 -2.63
CA MET A 198 -17.99 -21.66 -2.16
C MET A 198 -16.74 -22.49 -2.36
N SER A 199 -15.82 -22.03 -3.21
CA SER A 199 -14.59 -22.75 -3.50
C SER A 199 -13.40 -22.11 -2.77
N LEU A 200 -12.47 -22.95 -2.33
CA LEU A 200 -11.21 -22.54 -1.70
C LEU A 200 -10.05 -23.33 -2.30
N SER A 201 -8.94 -22.64 -2.54
CA SER A 201 -7.69 -23.26 -2.99
C SER A 201 -6.51 -22.68 -2.25
N GLY A 202 -5.53 -23.52 -1.92
CA GLY A 202 -4.32 -23.12 -1.23
C GLY A 202 -3.07 -23.40 -2.05
N ASN A 203 -2.06 -22.54 -1.98
CA ASN A 203 -0.77 -22.75 -2.68
C ASN A 203 0.07 -23.92 -2.10
N TYR A 204 -0.53 -24.69 -1.19
CA TYR A 204 0.00 -25.86 -0.48
C TYR A 204 -0.82 -27.14 -0.77
N GLY A 205 -1.64 -27.13 -1.83
CA GLY A 205 -2.35 -28.32 -2.33
C GLY A 205 -3.72 -28.56 -1.71
N PHE A 206 -4.24 -27.64 -0.91
CA PHE A 206 -5.60 -27.69 -0.38
C PHE A 206 -6.59 -27.22 -1.44
N ASN A 207 -7.65 -27.99 -1.69
CA ASN A 207 -8.67 -27.69 -2.68
C ASN A 207 -10.03 -28.21 -2.18
N ARG A 208 -11.02 -27.32 -2.06
CA ARG A 208 -12.38 -27.65 -1.62
C ARG A 208 -13.43 -26.81 -2.33
N VAL A 209 -14.54 -27.42 -2.71
CA VAL A 209 -15.78 -26.76 -3.12
C VAL A 209 -16.86 -27.18 -2.13
N LEU A 210 -17.39 -26.23 -1.38
CA LEU A 210 -18.55 -26.45 -0.52
C LEU A 210 -19.81 -26.30 -1.37
N SER A 211 -20.73 -27.24 -1.27
CA SER A 211 -21.95 -27.26 -2.11
C SER A 211 -23.12 -27.88 -1.37
N THR A 212 -24.35 -27.52 -1.76
CA THR A 212 -25.56 -28.23 -1.31
C THR A 212 -25.96 -29.40 -2.22
N LYS A 213 -25.36 -29.51 -3.40
CA LYS A 213 -25.52 -30.66 -4.31
C LYS A 213 -24.36 -31.65 -4.15
N LYS A 214 -24.63 -32.91 -4.47
CA LYS A 214 -23.66 -34.01 -4.42
C LYS A 214 -22.84 -34.09 -5.72
N SER A 215 -21.60 -34.53 -5.59
CA SER A 215 -20.70 -34.90 -6.70
C SER A 215 -19.78 -36.02 -6.21
N GLU A 216 -19.28 -36.83 -7.14
CA GLU A 216 -18.28 -37.87 -6.87
C GLU A 216 -16.84 -37.31 -6.82
N LYS A 217 -16.65 -36.02 -7.11
CA LYS A 217 -15.33 -35.36 -7.11
C LYS A 217 -14.81 -35.20 -5.67
N GLU A 218 -13.60 -35.68 -5.41
CA GLU A 218 -12.98 -35.67 -4.07
C GLU A 218 -12.82 -34.27 -3.43
N PHE A 219 -12.82 -33.22 -4.25
CA PHE A 219 -12.73 -31.85 -3.76
C PHE A 219 -14.09 -31.26 -3.37
N VAL A 220 -15.21 -31.92 -3.66
CA VAL A 220 -16.55 -31.42 -3.32
C VAL A 220 -16.96 -31.93 -1.93
N GLU A 221 -17.28 -31.00 -1.03
CA GLU A 221 -17.85 -31.27 0.30
C GLU A 221 -19.33 -30.88 0.28
N THR A 222 -20.22 -31.86 0.32
CA THR A 222 -21.67 -31.62 0.33
C THR A 222 -22.17 -31.32 1.74
N LEU A 223 -22.95 -30.24 1.85
CA LEU A 223 -23.56 -29.75 3.09
C LEU A 223 -25.08 -29.63 2.94
N ASP A 224 -25.80 -29.65 4.06
CA ASP A 224 -27.26 -29.72 4.04
C ASP A 224 -27.95 -28.38 3.68
N SER A 225 -27.25 -27.25 3.81
CA SER A 225 -27.80 -25.93 3.56
C SER A 225 -26.73 -24.87 3.30
N GLU A 226 -27.15 -23.72 2.75
CA GLU A 226 -26.30 -22.53 2.61
C GLU A 226 -25.78 -22.02 3.98
N GLU A 227 -26.58 -22.16 5.05
CA GLU A 227 -26.16 -21.81 6.40
C GLU A 227 -24.95 -22.64 6.85
N GLU A 228 -24.99 -23.96 6.64
CA GLU A 228 -23.87 -24.84 6.96
C GLU A 228 -22.66 -24.58 6.04
N MET A 229 -22.89 -24.20 4.77
CA MET A 229 -21.84 -23.77 3.85
C MET A 229 -21.08 -22.55 4.35
N LEU A 230 -21.79 -21.52 4.79
CA LEU A 230 -21.20 -20.30 5.36
C LEU A 230 -20.40 -20.59 6.65
N LYS A 231 -20.96 -21.41 7.55
CA LYS A 231 -20.26 -21.83 8.78
C LYS A 231 -19.00 -22.62 8.45
N ARG A 232 -19.09 -23.58 7.53
CA ARG A 232 -17.95 -24.42 7.12
C ARG A 232 -16.88 -23.62 6.41
N PHE A 233 -17.26 -22.66 5.56
CA PHE A 233 -16.33 -21.72 4.94
C PHE A 233 -15.53 -20.94 6.00
N ALA A 234 -16.21 -20.38 7.00
CA ALA A 234 -15.54 -19.67 8.08
C ALA A 234 -14.63 -20.58 8.91
N GLN A 235 -15.07 -21.81 9.17
CA GLN A 235 -14.29 -22.82 9.88
C GLN A 235 -13.01 -23.19 9.10
N ILE A 236 -13.10 -23.46 7.79
CA ILE A 236 -11.94 -23.80 6.96
C ILE A 236 -10.91 -22.67 6.98
N ILE A 237 -11.33 -21.40 6.85
CA ILE A 237 -10.38 -20.27 6.90
C ILE A 237 -9.63 -20.22 8.24
N LYS A 238 -10.29 -20.58 9.34
CA LYS A 238 -9.66 -20.65 10.66
C LYS A 238 -8.69 -21.82 10.76
N GLU A 239 -9.12 -23.02 10.37
CA GLU A 239 -8.32 -24.26 10.37
C GLU A 239 -7.06 -24.10 9.51
N GLU A 240 -7.21 -23.51 8.33
CA GLU A 240 -6.12 -23.29 7.40
C GLU A 240 -5.19 -22.15 7.83
N ASN A 241 -5.67 -21.19 8.61
CA ASN A 241 -4.92 -20.05 9.11
C ASN A 241 -3.92 -19.44 8.09
N PRO A 242 -4.39 -18.93 6.94
CA PRO A 242 -3.50 -18.43 5.89
C PRO A 242 -2.83 -17.10 6.27
N ASP A 243 -1.63 -16.87 5.74
CA ASP A 243 -0.96 -15.56 5.79
C ASP A 243 -1.75 -14.51 5.00
N LEU A 244 -2.22 -14.91 3.81
CA LEU A 244 -2.98 -14.10 2.88
C LEU A 244 -4.28 -14.82 2.50
N LEU A 245 -5.40 -14.14 2.68
CA LEU A 245 -6.68 -14.54 2.12
C LEU A 245 -6.91 -13.74 0.84
N VAL A 246 -6.96 -14.40 -0.31
CA VAL A 246 -7.04 -13.73 -1.62
C VAL A 246 -8.36 -14.03 -2.31
N GLY A 247 -8.87 -13.06 -3.06
CA GLY A 247 -10.04 -13.25 -3.93
C GLY A 247 -9.91 -12.39 -5.17
N TYR A 248 -10.77 -12.58 -6.16
CA TYR A 248 -10.75 -11.79 -7.40
C TYR A 248 -12.04 -10.98 -7.53
N ASN A 249 -11.95 -9.65 -7.39
CA ASN A 249 -13.10 -8.75 -7.25
C ASN A 249 -13.90 -8.92 -5.94
N SER A 250 -13.28 -9.59 -4.96
CA SER A 250 -13.86 -9.89 -3.65
C SER A 250 -14.17 -8.70 -2.75
N ASP A 251 -13.55 -7.53 -2.96
CA ASP A 251 -13.93 -6.31 -2.23
C ASP A 251 -15.33 -5.82 -2.63
N VAL A 252 -15.70 -6.03 -3.90
CA VAL A 252 -16.90 -5.45 -4.53
C VAL A 252 -18.05 -6.46 -4.58
N PHE A 253 -17.76 -7.74 -4.79
CA PHE A 253 -18.76 -8.78 -4.95
C PHE A 253 -18.76 -9.79 -3.79
N ASP A 254 -17.76 -10.68 -3.72
CA ASP A 254 -17.81 -11.86 -2.85
C ASP A 254 -18.04 -11.54 -1.37
N LEU A 255 -17.19 -10.71 -0.76
CA LEU A 255 -17.31 -10.41 0.67
C LEU A 255 -18.60 -9.66 1.02
N PRO A 256 -19.02 -8.62 0.25
CA PRO A 256 -20.34 -8.01 0.45
C PRO A 256 -21.49 -9.02 0.34
N TYR A 257 -21.45 -9.91 -0.65
CA TYR A 257 -22.48 -10.91 -0.89
C TYR A 257 -22.56 -11.92 0.26
N ILE A 258 -21.42 -12.52 0.64
CA ILE A 258 -21.28 -13.43 1.78
C ILE A 258 -21.81 -12.79 3.06
N LYS A 259 -21.40 -11.53 3.34
CA LYS A 259 -21.88 -10.82 4.53
C LYS A 259 -23.39 -10.66 4.52
N LYS A 260 -23.97 -10.26 3.39
CA LYS A 260 -25.41 -10.03 3.30
C LYS A 260 -26.20 -11.34 3.41
N ARG A 261 -25.75 -12.43 2.77
CA ARG A 261 -26.34 -13.77 2.93
C ARG A 261 -26.28 -14.26 4.38
N ALA A 262 -25.14 -14.07 5.04
CA ALA A 262 -25.01 -14.40 6.45
C ALA A 262 -25.99 -13.60 7.33
N GLU A 263 -26.21 -12.31 7.04
CA GLU A 263 -27.22 -11.50 7.74
C GLU A 263 -28.65 -12.02 7.51
N VAL A 264 -29.01 -12.38 6.27
CA VAL A 264 -30.33 -12.95 5.92
C VAL A 264 -30.58 -14.27 6.65
N LEU A 265 -29.57 -15.14 6.68
CA LEU A 265 -29.63 -16.47 7.30
C LEU A 265 -29.33 -16.45 8.81
N LYS A 266 -29.00 -15.27 9.38
CA LYS A 266 -28.62 -15.09 10.80
C LYS A 266 -27.39 -15.91 11.22
N VAL A 267 -26.45 -16.09 10.30
CA VAL A 267 -25.16 -16.73 10.53
C VAL A 267 -24.13 -15.71 10.99
N ASN A 268 -23.38 -16.01 12.05
CA ASN A 268 -22.32 -15.15 12.55
C ASN A 268 -20.98 -15.52 11.91
N MET A 269 -20.54 -14.73 10.92
CA MET A 269 -19.31 -14.95 10.14
C MET A 269 -18.06 -14.44 10.86
N LYS A 270 -17.68 -15.13 11.95
CA LYS A 270 -16.51 -14.84 12.78
C LYS A 270 -15.19 -15.16 12.07
N LEU A 271 -14.83 -14.41 11.03
CA LEU A 271 -13.62 -14.64 10.23
C LEU A 271 -12.35 -14.04 10.84
N GLY A 272 -12.46 -12.98 11.63
CA GLY A 272 -11.32 -12.33 12.27
C GLY A 272 -10.59 -13.25 13.25
N VAL A 273 -9.30 -13.01 13.47
CA VAL A 273 -8.52 -13.68 14.54
C VAL A 273 -9.08 -13.32 15.92
N ASP A 274 -9.69 -12.14 16.06
CA ASP A 274 -10.45 -11.74 17.26
C ASP A 274 -11.94 -12.09 17.16
N ASN A 275 -12.31 -13.04 16.28
CA ASN A 275 -13.69 -13.43 15.94
C ASN A 275 -14.61 -12.31 15.44
N SER A 276 -14.06 -11.13 15.10
CA SER A 276 -14.88 -10.10 14.50
C SER A 276 -15.44 -10.53 13.14
N ASN A 277 -16.65 -10.07 12.86
CA ASN A 277 -17.28 -10.19 11.54
C ASN A 277 -16.55 -9.34 10.49
N ILE A 278 -16.81 -9.64 9.22
CA ILE A 278 -16.33 -8.85 8.07
C ILE A 278 -16.78 -7.38 8.25
N LYS A 279 -15.81 -6.48 8.25
CA LYS A 279 -16.04 -5.03 8.26
C LYS A 279 -15.71 -4.45 6.89
N PHE A 280 -16.33 -3.33 6.56
CA PHE A 280 -16.03 -2.61 5.33
C PHE A 280 -15.54 -1.21 5.66
N MET A 281 -14.50 -0.79 4.96
CA MET A 281 -13.97 0.57 5.03
C MET A 281 -13.98 1.18 3.64
N LYS A 282 -14.49 2.42 3.54
CA LYS A 282 -14.42 3.17 2.29
C LYS A 282 -12.97 3.49 1.92
N ARG A 283 -12.55 3.11 0.71
CA ARG A 283 -11.23 3.41 0.13
C ARG A 283 -11.41 3.95 -1.28
N GLY A 284 -11.40 5.28 -1.41
CA GLY A 284 -11.72 5.94 -2.67
C GLY A 284 -13.20 5.78 -3.02
N PHE A 285 -13.48 5.21 -4.19
CA PHE A 285 -14.86 4.93 -4.66
C PHE A 285 -15.38 3.55 -4.23
N ASN A 286 -14.50 2.64 -3.81
CA ASN A 286 -14.88 1.27 -3.44
C ASN A 286 -14.83 1.07 -1.92
N ASN A 287 -15.51 0.04 -1.45
CA ASN A 287 -15.32 -0.47 -0.09
C ASN A 287 -14.23 -1.54 -0.10
N ALA A 288 -13.48 -1.65 0.99
CA ALA A 288 -12.48 -2.70 1.19
C ALA A 288 -12.94 -3.62 2.33
N GLY A 289 -12.93 -4.92 2.08
CA GLY A 289 -13.28 -5.95 3.06
C GLY A 289 -12.15 -6.14 4.08
N ILE A 290 -12.45 -5.95 5.36
CA ILE A 290 -11.51 -6.08 6.48
C ILE A 290 -11.89 -7.30 7.30
N ILE A 291 -10.91 -8.19 7.48
CA ILE A 291 -10.96 -9.34 8.39
C ILE A 291 -9.83 -9.16 9.39
N LYS A 292 -10.15 -8.86 10.64
CA LYS A 292 -9.14 -8.45 11.63
C LYS A 292 -8.10 -9.54 11.87
N GLY A 293 -6.82 -9.17 11.78
CA GLY A 293 -5.71 -10.12 11.95
C GLY A 293 -5.41 -11.01 10.74
N ARG A 294 -6.25 -10.98 9.69
CA ARG A 294 -6.03 -11.73 8.44
C ARG A 294 -5.86 -10.77 7.29
N ILE A 295 -4.81 -10.95 6.49
CA ILE A 295 -4.54 -10.04 5.38
C ILE A 295 -5.41 -10.43 4.19
N HIS A 296 -6.49 -9.69 3.96
CA HIS A 296 -7.29 -9.81 2.75
C HIS A 296 -6.72 -8.99 1.59
N VAL A 297 -6.54 -9.63 0.44
CA VAL A 297 -6.07 -9.01 -0.81
C VAL A 297 -7.02 -9.32 -1.95
N ASP A 298 -7.65 -8.28 -2.49
CA ASP A 298 -8.37 -8.37 -3.76
C ASP A 298 -7.39 -8.25 -4.93
N LEU A 299 -7.22 -9.35 -5.68
CA LEU A 299 -6.30 -9.43 -6.81
C LEU A 299 -6.75 -8.57 -7.99
N TYR A 300 -8.05 -8.31 -8.17
CA TYR A 300 -8.54 -7.47 -9.26
C TYR A 300 -7.97 -6.05 -9.16
N LEU A 301 -7.97 -5.47 -7.96
CA LEU A 301 -7.39 -4.15 -7.71
C LEU A 301 -5.88 -4.15 -7.91
N LEU A 302 -5.22 -5.23 -7.50
CA LEU A 302 -3.77 -5.34 -7.57
C LEU A 302 -3.27 -5.50 -9.02
N ILE A 303 -3.93 -6.33 -9.82
CA ILE A 303 -3.59 -6.52 -11.23
C ILE A 303 -3.73 -5.21 -12.01
N ARG A 304 -4.77 -4.42 -11.74
CA ARG A 304 -4.95 -3.09 -12.37
C ARG A 304 -3.84 -2.09 -12.03
N GLN A 305 -3.11 -2.30 -10.94
CA GLN A 305 -1.92 -1.49 -10.61
C GLN A 305 -0.66 -1.99 -11.32
N TYR A 306 -0.63 -3.26 -11.73
CA TYR A 306 0.59 -3.93 -12.20
C TYR A 306 0.61 -4.21 -13.70
N MET A 307 -0.56 -4.36 -14.32
CA MET A 307 -0.71 -4.74 -15.71
C MET A 307 -1.60 -3.72 -16.44
N ARG A 308 -1.37 -3.58 -17.75
CA ARG A 308 -2.23 -2.81 -18.64
C ARG A 308 -2.87 -3.78 -19.63
N LEU A 309 -4.12 -4.12 -19.39
CA LEU A 309 -4.92 -5.01 -20.22
C LEU A 309 -6.16 -4.27 -20.74
N GLU A 310 -6.70 -4.73 -21.87
CA GLU A 310 -7.97 -4.22 -22.40
C GLU A 310 -9.14 -4.59 -21.49
N ARG A 311 -9.11 -5.80 -20.93
CA ARG A 311 -10.06 -6.34 -19.96
C ARG A 311 -9.32 -7.02 -18.82
N TYR A 312 -9.93 -7.00 -17.64
CA TYR A 312 -9.35 -7.52 -16.40
C TYR A 312 -10.25 -8.60 -15.79
N THR A 313 -10.87 -9.44 -16.61
CA THR A 313 -11.57 -10.62 -16.11
C THR A 313 -10.56 -11.67 -15.65
N LEU A 314 -10.98 -12.61 -14.80
CA LEU A 314 -10.08 -13.62 -14.22
C LEU A 314 -9.43 -14.45 -15.34
N GLU A 315 -10.22 -14.88 -16.32
CA GLU A 315 -9.77 -15.66 -17.50
C GLU A 315 -8.71 -14.91 -18.29
N ARG A 316 -8.93 -13.63 -18.62
CA ARG A 316 -7.98 -12.86 -19.42
C ARG A 316 -6.66 -12.64 -18.69
N VAL A 317 -6.71 -12.38 -17.38
CA VAL A 317 -5.52 -12.20 -16.55
C VAL A 317 -4.77 -13.51 -16.38
N TYR A 318 -5.48 -14.62 -16.18
CA TYR A 318 -4.88 -15.94 -16.05
C TYR A 318 -4.16 -16.34 -17.35
N GLU A 319 -4.81 -16.19 -18.50
CA GLU A 319 -4.21 -16.46 -19.82
C GLU A 319 -2.95 -15.61 -20.03
N GLU A 320 -3.00 -14.31 -19.76
CA GLU A 320 -1.83 -13.42 -19.93
C GLU A 320 -0.66 -13.81 -19.00
N LEU A 321 -0.95 -14.30 -17.79
CA LEU A 321 0.09 -14.64 -16.81
C LEU A 321 0.66 -16.04 -17.01
N PHE A 322 -0.12 -17.00 -17.51
CA PHE A 322 0.26 -18.42 -17.51
C PHE A 322 0.25 -19.07 -18.90
N ASP A 323 -0.25 -18.41 -19.94
CA ASP A 323 -0.44 -18.98 -21.28
C ASP A 323 -1.35 -20.23 -21.26
N GLU A 324 -2.28 -20.26 -20.30
CA GLU A 324 -3.23 -21.35 -20.05
C GLU A 324 -4.66 -20.78 -20.10
N LYS A 325 -5.61 -21.57 -20.60
CA LYS A 325 -7.03 -21.21 -20.58
C LYS A 325 -7.73 -21.87 -19.40
N LYS A 326 -8.62 -21.11 -18.77
CA LYS A 326 -9.55 -21.59 -17.74
C LYS A 326 -10.71 -22.37 -18.35
N ILE A 327 -11.40 -23.12 -17.51
CA ILE A 327 -12.74 -23.62 -17.81
C ILE A 327 -13.67 -22.41 -17.91
N ASP A 328 -14.57 -22.40 -18.90
CA ASP A 328 -15.47 -21.28 -19.16
C ASP A 328 -16.92 -21.79 -19.11
N VAL A 329 -17.69 -21.25 -18.16
CA VAL A 329 -19.14 -21.44 -18.06
C VAL A 329 -19.78 -20.07 -18.27
N PRO A 330 -20.76 -19.94 -19.20
CA PRO A 330 -21.44 -18.66 -19.39
C PRO A 330 -22.10 -18.19 -18.09
N GLY A 331 -21.63 -17.05 -17.55
CA GLY A 331 -22.07 -16.55 -16.25
C GLY A 331 -23.59 -16.34 -16.16
N ASP A 332 -24.28 -16.00 -17.25
CA ASP A 332 -25.74 -15.87 -17.31
C ASP A 332 -26.51 -17.21 -17.26
N LYS A 333 -25.78 -18.34 -17.29
CA LYS A 333 -26.33 -19.69 -17.30
C LYS A 333 -25.94 -20.53 -16.09
N ILE A 334 -25.28 -19.95 -15.09
CA ILE A 334 -24.88 -20.67 -13.86
C ILE A 334 -26.07 -21.42 -13.25
N TYR A 335 -27.25 -20.79 -13.13
CA TYR A 335 -28.46 -21.46 -12.62
C TYR A 335 -28.89 -22.68 -13.47
N GLN A 336 -28.69 -22.67 -14.79
CA GLN A 336 -29.08 -23.78 -15.67
C GLN A 336 -28.17 -25.00 -15.49
N TYR A 337 -26.89 -24.74 -15.22
CA TYR A 337 -25.91 -25.79 -14.88
C TYR A 337 -26.21 -26.32 -13.48
N TRP A 338 -26.50 -25.43 -12.53
CA TRP A 338 -26.87 -25.80 -11.18
C TRP A 338 -28.14 -26.65 -11.12
N ASP A 339 -29.19 -26.27 -11.84
CA ASP A 339 -30.47 -26.98 -11.86
C ASP A 339 -30.44 -28.27 -12.69
N SER A 340 -29.32 -28.55 -13.39
CA SER A 340 -29.11 -29.82 -14.06
C SER A 340 -28.75 -30.93 -13.06
N ASP A 341 -29.05 -32.17 -13.45
CA ASP A 341 -28.62 -33.40 -12.75
C ASP A 341 -27.79 -34.29 -13.72
N ASP A 342 -27.11 -33.65 -14.67
CA ASP A 342 -26.27 -34.29 -15.70
C ASP A 342 -24.83 -33.75 -15.67
N GLU A 343 -24.04 -34.04 -16.69
CA GLU A 343 -22.63 -33.64 -16.82
C GLU A 343 -22.40 -32.14 -16.61
N ARG A 344 -23.39 -31.28 -16.90
CA ARG A 344 -23.29 -29.83 -16.68
C ARG A 344 -23.11 -29.46 -15.21
N LEU A 345 -23.73 -30.18 -14.28
CA LEU A 345 -23.52 -29.94 -12.86
C LEU A 345 -22.08 -30.26 -12.46
N GLU A 346 -21.51 -31.33 -13.02
CA GLU A 346 -20.12 -31.72 -12.78
C GLU A 346 -19.13 -30.73 -13.42
N GLU A 347 -19.43 -30.22 -14.62
CA GLU A 347 -18.66 -29.13 -15.25
C GLU A 347 -18.67 -27.86 -14.39
N LEU A 348 -19.80 -27.54 -13.76
CA LEU A 348 -19.91 -26.38 -12.89
C LEU A 348 -19.05 -26.52 -11.61
N PHE A 349 -18.92 -27.73 -11.05
CA PHE A 349 -17.99 -27.99 -9.95
C PHE A 349 -16.53 -27.82 -10.37
N ASP A 350 -16.15 -28.27 -11.57
CA ASP A 350 -14.81 -28.06 -12.11
C ASP A 350 -14.52 -26.57 -12.35
N TYR A 351 -15.50 -25.85 -12.90
CA TYR A 351 -15.42 -24.40 -13.11
C TYR A 351 -15.17 -23.64 -11.80
N SER A 352 -16.00 -23.86 -10.78
CA SER A 352 -15.87 -23.19 -9.48
C SER A 352 -14.53 -23.52 -8.79
N MET A 353 -14.05 -24.76 -8.93
CA MET A 353 -12.73 -25.15 -8.42
C MET A 353 -11.59 -24.48 -9.21
N ASP A 354 -11.69 -24.40 -10.53
CA ASP A 354 -10.70 -23.77 -11.41
C ASP A 354 -10.61 -22.26 -11.15
N ASP A 355 -11.69 -21.58 -10.79
CA ASP A 355 -11.71 -20.16 -10.37
C ASP A 355 -10.89 -19.94 -9.09
N ALA A 356 -11.09 -20.76 -8.07
CA ALA A 356 -10.26 -20.72 -6.88
C ALA A 356 -8.79 -21.05 -7.17
N VAL A 357 -8.50 -22.13 -7.92
CA VAL A 357 -7.11 -22.51 -8.26
C VAL A 357 -6.40 -21.40 -9.04
N SER A 358 -7.09 -20.82 -10.03
CA SER A 358 -6.56 -19.73 -10.84
C SER A 358 -6.25 -18.50 -9.98
N THR A 359 -7.17 -18.13 -9.09
CA THR A 359 -6.99 -17.04 -8.13
C THR A 359 -5.78 -17.29 -7.21
N THR A 360 -5.61 -18.52 -6.71
CA THR A 360 -4.42 -18.90 -5.92
C THR A 360 -3.12 -18.76 -6.71
N LYS A 361 -3.07 -19.27 -7.95
CA LYS A 361 -1.88 -19.17 -8.81
C LYS A 361 -1.50 -17.70 -9.09
N ILE A 362 -2.48 -16.85 -9.40
CA ILE A 362 -2.26 -15.40 -9.58
C ILE A 362 -1.74 -14.78 -8.27
N GLY A 363 -2.37 -15.09 -7.13
CA GLY A 363 -1.95 -14.63 -5.82
C GLY A 363 -0.50 -14.97 -5.49
N ASP A 364 -0.10 -16.23 -5.70
CA ASP A 364 1.27 -16.71 -5.46
C ASP A 364 2.30 -16.03 -6.37
N LYS A 365 1.91 -15.69 -7.60
CA LYS A 365 2.79 -14.97 -8.55
C LYS A 365 2.95 -13.49 -8.21
N ILE A 366 1.89 -12.83 -7.76
CA ILE A 366 1.82 -11.36 -7.73
C ILE A 366 2.01 -10.75 -6.32
N THR A 367 1.48 -11.40 -5.27
CA THR A 367 1.54 -10.87 -3.90
C THR A 367 2.95 -10.71 -3.31
N PRO A 368 3.99 -11.48 -3.70
CA PRO A 368 5.34 -11.24 -3.20
C PRO A 368 5.87 -9.82 -3.48
N LEU A 369 5.55 -9.24 -4.64
CA LEU A 369 5.90 -7.84 -4.95
C LEU A 369 5.22 -6.87 -3.99
N THR A 370 3.95 -7.10 -3.70
CA THR A 370 3.16 -6.28 -2.76
C THR A 370 3.72 -6.35 -1.35
N ILE A 371 4.15 -7.53 -0.89
CA ILE A 371 4.82 -7.71 0.40
C ILE A 371 6.16 -6.97 0.42
N ALA A 372 6.96 -7.07 -0.64
CA ALA A 372 8.21 -6.31 -0.75
C ALA A 372 7.97 -4.79 -0.67
N GLN A 373 6.91 -4.29 -1.33
CA GLN A 373 6.50 -2.89 -1.22
C GLN A 373 6.03 -2.51 0.19
N SER A 374 5.28 -3.38 0.86
CA SER A 374 4.84 -3.19 2.24
C SER A 374 6.02 -3.06 3.20
N ARG A 375 7.02 -3.92 3.04
CA ARG A 375 8.27 -3.85 3.82
C ARG A 375 9.06 -2.58 3.55
N LEU A 376 9.14 -2.19 2.28
CA LEU A 376 9.87 -0.98 1.87
C LEU A 376 9.21 0.31 2.38
N VAL A 377 7.89 0.39 2.30
CA VAL A 377 7.10 1.59 2.64
C VAL A 377 6.78 1.65 4.14
N GLY A 378 6.85 0.52 4.85
CA GLY A 378 6.53 0.42 6.28
C GLY A 378 5.03 0.51 6.56
N GLN A 379 4.18 -0.01 5.67
CA GLN A 379 2.71 0.03 5.82
C GLN A 379 2.10 -1.37 5.58
N PRO A 380 0.97 -1.72 6.23
CA PRO A 380 0.39 -3.07 6.13
C PRO A 380 0.09 -3.50 4.68
N VAL A 381 0.20 -4.80 4.40
CA VAL A 381 -0.07 -5.36 3.04
C VAL A 381 -1.50 -5.04 2.59
N PHE A 382 -2.48 -5.13 3.50
CA PHE A 382 -3.87 -4.76 3.26
C PHE A 382 -3.99 -3.33 2.71
N ASP A 383 -3.21 -2.41 3.25
CA ASP A 383 -3.17 -1.00 2.88
C ASP A 383 -2.44 -0.81 1.53
N ILE A 384 -1.28 -1.44 1.36
CA ILE A 384 -0.43 -1.31 0.17
C ILE A 384 -1.14 -1.83 -1.08
N ALA A 385 -1.85 -2.96 -0.99
CA ALA A 385 -2.64 -3.52 -2.09
C ALA A 385 -3.70 -2.54 -2.62
N ARG A 386 -4.06 -1.51 -1.85
CA ARG A 386 -5.09 -0.52 -2.17
C ARG A 386 -4.55 0.91 -2.29
N MET A 387 -3.24 1.08 -2.24
CA MET A 387 -2.57 2.37 -2.42
C MET A 387 -2.13 2.57 -3.87
N THR A 388 -2.30 3.78 -4.37
CA THR A 388 -1.58 4.23 -5.55
C THR A 388 -0.08 4.35 -5.22
N THR A 389 0.78 4.24 -6.23
CA THR A 389 2.23 4.40 -6.02
C THR A 389 2.61 5.78 -5.47
N GLY A 390 1.81 6.82 -5.78
CA GLY A 390 1.94 8.15 -5.20
C GLY A 390 1.64 8.22 -3.70
N GLN A 391 0.69 7.41 -3.21
CA GLN A 391 0.45 7.26 -1.77
C GLN A 391 1.57 6.48 -1.10
N MET A 392 2.06 5.40 -1.74
CA MET A 392 3.17 4.60 -1.21
C MET A 392 4.43 5.45 -0.99
N ILE A 393 4.81 6.27 -1.97
CA ILE A 393 6.00 7.10 -1.84
C ILE A 393 5.83 8.21 -0.79
N GLU A 394 4.63 8.75 -0.62
CA GLU A 394 4.37 9.71 0.45
C GLU A 394 4.51 9.08 1.84
N TRP A 395 4.00 7.85 2.05
CA TRP A 395 4.20 7.11 3.30
C TRP A 395 5.67 6.76 3.54
N TYR A 396 6.39 6.38 2.49
CA TYR A 396 7.83 6.16 2.58
C TYR A 396 8.57 7.43 3.01
N LEU A 397 8.22 8.60 2.44
CA LEU A 397 8.80 9.89 2.84
C LEU A 397 8.45 10.24 4.29
N MET A 398 7.27 9.90 4.79
CA MET A 398 6.91 10.10 6.20
C MET A 398 7.78 9.27 7.14
N LEU A 399 7.99 7.99 6.81
CA LEU A 399 8.91 7.12 7.57
C LEU A 399 10.33 7.72 7.57
N LYS A 400 10.82 8.15 6.41
CA LYS A 400 12.17 8.76 6.28
C LYS A 400 12.28 10.14 6.92
N ALA A 401 11.19 10.90 7.01
CA ALA A 401 11.17 12.16 7.72
C ALA A 401 11.38 11.93 9.22
N TYR A 402 10.66 10.96 9.81
CA TYR A 402 10.84 10.57 11.20
C TYR A 402 12.28 10.10 11.49
N GLU A 403 12.84 9.20 10.68
CA GLU A 403 14.24 8.74 10.80
C GLU A 403 15.27 9.88 10.77
N LYS A 404 14.96 10.97 10.05
CA LYS A 404 15.84 12.14 9.88
C LYS A 404 15.42 13.33 10.75
N ASN A 405 14.58 13.13 11.76
CA ASN A 405 14.07 14.18 12.65
C ASN A 405 13.41 15.38 11.92
N ASN A 406 12.87 15.13 10.73
CA ASN A 406 12.09 16.11 9.96
C ASN A 406 10.63 16.03 10.39
N ILE A 407 9.99 17.19 10.59
CA ILE A 407 8.55 17.26 10.84
C ILE A 407 7.79 16.98 9.55
N VAL A 408 6.78 16.12 9.61
CA VAL A 408 5.93 15.78 8.47
C VAL A 408 4.91 16.90 8.22
N PRO A 409 4.85 17.48 7.01
CA PRO A 409 3.78 18.40 6.65
C PRO A 409 2.42 17.70 6.62
N ASN A 410 1.35 18.39 7.01
CA ASN A 410 0.00 17.85 6.92
C ASN A 410 -0.47 17.74 5.47
N LYS A 411 -1.54 16.96 5.25
CA LYS A 411 -2.37 17.14 4.07
C LYS A 411 -2.93 18.56 4.01
N PRO A 412 -3.07 19.14 2.80
CA PRO A 412 -3.67 20.46 2.67
C PRO A 412 -5.11 20.46 3.16
N SER A 413 -5.49 21.56 3.80
CA SER A 413 -6.89 21.90 4.03
C SER A 413 -7.67 21.98 2.71
N ALA A 414 -9.01 21.99 2.80
CA ALA A 414 -9.85 22.15 1.61
C ALA A 414 -9.55 23.45 0.85
N SER A 415 -9.27 24.54 1.57
CA SER A 415 -8.91 25.83 0.98
C SER A 415 -7.57 25.76 0.24
N GLU A 416 -6.51 25.29 0.91
CA GLU A 416 -5.19 25.13 0.29
C GLU A 416 -5.24 24.19 -0.92
N TYR A 417 -6.02 23.10 -0.84
CA TYR A 417 -6.18 22.20 -1.97
C TYR A 417 -6.81 22.89 -3.18
N ASN A 418 -7.85 23.70 -2.97
CA ASN A 418 -8.52 24.44 -4.04
C ASN A 418 -7.59 25.51 -4.65
N GLU A 419 -6.80 26.19 -3.84
CA GLU A 419 -5.79 27.16 -4.29
C GLU A 419 -4.70 26.48 -5.13
N ARG A 420 -4.13 25.38 -4.63
CA ARG A 420 -3.12 24.58 -5.35
C ARG A 420 -3.66 24.03 -6.66
N ARG A 421 -4.95 23.68 -6.74
CA ARG A 421 -5.61 23.18 -7.96
C ARG A 421 -5.93 24.29 -8.97
N SER A 422 -6.19 25.50 -8.48
CA SER A 422 -6.50 26.67 -9.31
C SER A 422 -5.24 27.36 -9.86
N SER A 423 -4.08 27.04 -9.28
CA SER A 423 -2.78 27.50 -9.75
C SER A 423 -2.51 27.04 -11.18
N LYS A 424 -1.78 27.85 -11.96
CA LYS A 424 -1.45 27.56 -13.37
C LYS A 424 -0.75 26.20 -13.44
N ARG A 425 -1.27 25.29 -14.29
CA ARG A 425 -0.65 23.97 -14.47
C ARG A 425 0.75 24.13 -15.09
N ASN A 426 1.69 23.34 -14.59
CA ASN A 426 3.03 23.26 -15.14
C ASN A 426 3.01 22.69 -16.55
N GLU A 427 3.91 23.18 -17.41
CA GLU A 427 4.16 22.58 -18.70
C GLU A 427 4.76 21.18 -18.53
N GLY A 428 4.22 20.21 -19.26
CA GLY A 428 4.59 18.79 -19.17
C GLY A 428 5.93 18.46 -19.83
N GLY A 429 6.21 17.16 -19.98
CA GLY A 429 7.40 16.70 -20.71
C GLY A 429 7.34 17.08 -22.19
N TYR A 430 8.50 17.12 -22.84
CA TYR A 430 8.60 17.43 -24.27
C TYR A 430 8.12 16.24 -25.11
N VAL A 431 7.28 16.51 -26.11
CA VAL A 431 6.89 15.54 -27.13
C VAL A 431 7.27 16.10 -28.49
N LYS A 432 8.02 15.32 -29.27
CA LYS A 432 8.21 15.60 -30.71
C LYS A 432 7.17 14.77 -31.45
N GLU A 433 6.29 15.45 -32.19
CA GLU A 433 5.31 14.79 -33.05
C GLU A 433 6.00 13.79 -33.99
N PRO A 434 5.45 12.57 -34.12
CA PRO A 434 6.07 11.53 -34.94
C PRO A 434 6.08 11.94 -36.40
N GLU A 435 7.25 11.86 -37.04
CA GLU A 435 7.35 11.98 -38.49
C GLU A 435 6.61 10.81 -39.14
N LYS A 436 5.67 11.11 -40.05
CA LYS A 436 4.87 10.07 -40.73
C LYS A 436 5.70 9.39 -41.81
N GLY A 437 5.77 8.06 -41.77
CA GLY A 437 6.46 7.27 -42.79
C GLY A 437 6.79 5.87 -42.31
N LEU A 438 7.32 5.05 -43.23
CA LEU A 438 7.98 3.79 -42.89
C LEU A 438 9.47 4.08 -42.73
N PHE A 439 10.02 3.76 -41.56
CA PHE A 439 11.43 3.96 -41.23
C PHE A 439 12.08 2.62 -40.91
N GLU A 440 13.27 2.41 -41.44
CA GLU A 440 14.13 1.28 -41.11
C GLU A 440 15.25 1.73 -40.15
N HIS A 441 15.89 0.76 -39.48
CA HIS A 441 17.05 0.98 -38.61
C HIS A 441 16.79 2.01 -37.49
N ILE A 442 15.70 1.81 -36.76
CA ILE A 442 15.30 2.67 -35.65
C ILE A 442 16.10 2.32 -34.39
N ALA A 443 16.75 3.31 -33.81
CA ALA A 443 17.33 3.26 -32.47
C ALA A 443 16.39 3.98 -31.49
N TYR A 444 16.19 3.38 -30.32
CA TYR A 444 15.51 4.02 -29.19
C TYR A 444 16.55 4.41 -28.13
N LEU A 445 16.65 5.71 -27.86
CA LEU A 445 17.58 6.28 -26.90
C LEU A 445 16.78 6.83 -25.71
N ASP A 446 16.98 6.24 -24.54
CA ASP A 446 16.19 6.49 -23.33
C ASP A 446 17.08 6.93 -22.16
N PHE A 447 16.61 7.91 -21.39
CA PHE A 447 17.25 8.30 -20.13
C PHE A 447 16.82 7.34 -19.02
N LYS A 448 17.79 6.62 -18.45
CA LYS A 448 17.54 5.76 -17.30
C LYS A 448 17.09 6.58 -16.08
N SER A 449 15.77 6.60 -15.83
CA SER A 449 15.15 7.34 -14.71
C SER A 449 15.40 8.85 -14.76
N LEU A 450 15.07 9.48 -15.89
CA LEU A 450 15.28 10.93 -16.14
C LEU A 450 14.91 11.82 -14.96
N TYR A 451 13.65 11.78 -14.51
CA TYR A 451 13.17 12.71 -13.47
C TYR A 451 13.79 12.48 -12.09
N PRO A 452 13.89 11.23 -11.56
CA PRO A 452 14.67 10.98 -10.35
C PRO A 452 16.10 11.51 -10.42
N THR A 453 16.76 11.34 -11.58
CA THR A 453 18.12 11.85 -11.79
C THR A 453 18.17 13.38 -11.80
N ILE A 454 17.21 14.06 -12.42
CA ILE A 454 17.09 15.53 -12.39
C ILE A 454 16.90 16.03 -10.96
N ILE A 455 16.00 15.41 -10.19
CA ILE A 455 15.73 15.76 -8.79
C ILE A 455 17.03 15.72 -7.98
N ILE A 456 17.83 14.67 -8.13
CA ILE A 456 19.09 14.51 -7.41
C ILE A 456 20.15 15.50 -7.91
N ALA A 457 20.36 15.58 -9.23
CA ALA A 457 21.45 16.35 -9.83
C ALA A 457 21.29 17.86 -9.61
N GLN A 458 20.06 18.35 -9.66
CA GLN A 458 19.73 19.77 -9.48
C GLN A 458 19.25 20.08 -8.06
N ASN A 459 19.40 19.12 -7.13
CA ASN A 459 19.03 19.21 -5.72
C ASN A 459 17.59 19.74 -5.51
N ILE A 460 16.61 19.27 -6.27
CA ILE A 460 15.25 19.83 -6.30
C ILE A 460 14.46 19.36 -5.09
N SER A 461 14.16 20.28 -4.17
CA SER A 461 13.34 20.01 -2.99
C SER A 461 12.72 21.29 -2.41
N PRO A 462 11.58 21.23 -1.69
CA PRO A 462 11.00 22.43 -1.08
C PRO A 462 11.94 23.20 -0.16
N ASP A 463 12.80 22.49 0.56
CA ASP A 463 13.81 22.98 1.51
C ASP A 463 15.08 23.54 0.85
N THR A 464 15.23 23.34 -0.46
CA THR A 464 16.37 23.87 -1.24
C THR A 464 15.98 25.02 -2.15
N PHE A 465 14.68 25.27 -2.34
CA PHE A 465 14.20 26.36 -3.16
C PHE A 465 14.54 27.72 -2.53
N THR A 466 15.05 28.65 -3.34
CA THR A 466 15.54 29.95 -2.87
C THR A 466 15.24 31.08 -3.88
N THR A 467 15.24 32.33 -3.42
CA THR A 467 15.26 33.53 -4.28
C THR A 467 16.68 33.84 -4.78
N GLY A 468 17.70 33.26 -4.14
CA GLY A 468 19.12 33.57 -4.36
C GLY A 468 19.60 34.82 -3.62
N GLU A 469 18.76 35.44 -2.80
CA GLU A 469 19.18 36.58 -1.98
C GLU A 469 20.23 36.15 -0.95
N GLY A 470 21.36 36.88 -0.91
CA GLY A 470 22.47 36.59 -0.01
C GLY A 470 23.31 35.36 -0.37
N LEU A 471 23.19 34.86 -1.61
CA LEU A 471 23.98 33.74 -2.14
C LEU A 471 24.72 34.16 -3.41
N ASP A 472 25.92 33.61 -3.60
CA ASP A 472 26.68 33.76 -4.84
C ASP A 472 26.07 32.93 -5.98
N GLU A 473 26.31 33.31 -7.24
CA GLU A 473 25.71 32.67 -8.42
C GLU A 473 26.09 31.18 -8.56
N ASP A 474 27.22 30.77 -7.99
CA ASP A 474 27.67 29.38 -8.00
C ASP A 474 27.11 28.54 -6.85
N GLU A 475 26.33 29.11 -5.93
CA GLU A 475 25.72 28.39 -4.81
C GLU A 475 24.33 27.79 -5.12
N TYR A 476 23.77 28.10 -6.29
CA TYR A 476 22.47 27.57 -6.71
C TYR A 476 22.44 27.14 -8.18
N TYR A 477 21.53 26.24 -8.49
CA TYR A 477 21.12 25.90 -9.85
C TYR A 477 20.00 26.83 -10.28
N VAL A 478 20.05 27.30 -11.53
CA VAL A 478 18.97 28.07 -12.16
C VAL A 478 18.25 27.20 -13.16
N CYS A 479 16.95 27.03 -12.95
CA CYS A 479 16.11 26.24 -13.82
C CYS A 479 15.91 26.95 -15.18
N PRO A 480 15.99 26.21 -16.31
CA PRO A 480 15.66 26.75 -17.61
C PRO A 480 14.20 27.22 -17.66
N GLU A 481 13.91 28.16 -18.55
CA GLU A 481 12.59 28.72 -18.87
C GLU A 481 11.90 29.56 -17.77
N ASN A 482 11.89 29.07 -16.52
CA ASN A 482 11.15 29.70 -15.42
C ASN A 482 12.04 30.46 -14.41
N GLY A 483 13.37 30.24 -14.44
CA GLY A 483 14.32 30.95 -13.58
C GLY A 483 14.26 30.58 -12.09
N TYR A 484 13.53 29.51 -11.72
CA TYR A 484 13.50 29.03 -10.34
C TYR A 484 14.90 28.58 -9.89
N LYS A 485 15.23 28.84 -8.61
CA LYS A 485 16.56 28.58 -8.08
C LYS A 485 16.52 27.53 -6.96
N PHE A 486 17.49 26.63 -6.97
CA PHE A 486 17.66 25.58 -5.97
C PHE A 486 19.10 25.57 -5.46
N ARG A 487 19.30 25.62 -4.15
CA ARG A 487 20.63 25.59 -3.53
C ARG A 487 21.37 24.32 -3.91
N LYS A 488 22.68 24.42 -4.17
CA LYS A 488 23.53 23.24 -4.41
C LYS A 488 23.79 22.48 -3.12
N GLU A 489 24.00 23.21 -2.02
CA GLU A 489 24.21 22.65 -0.69
C GLU A 489 23.41 23.42 0.38
N PRO A 490 22.97 22.75 1.46
CA PRO A 490 23.07 21.30 1.68
C PRO A 490 22.12 20.49 0.77
N LYS A 491 22.41 19.19 0.60
CA LYS A 491 21.50 18.27 -0.11
C LYS A 491 20.11 18.23 0.56
N GLY A 492 19.07 18.50 -0.22
CA GLY A 492 17.69 18.55 0.27
C GLY A 492 17.14 17.19 0.71
N PHE A 493 16.07 17.22 1.50
CA PHE A 493 15.41 16.03 2.03
C PHE A 493 14.99 15.07 0.93
N ILE A 494 14.19 15.54 -0.04
CA ILE A 494 13.70 14.70 -1.14
C ILE A 494 14.84 14.10 -1.98
N PRO A 495 15.78 14.87 -2.55
CA PRO A 495 16.88 14.32 -3.34
C PRO A 495 17.80 13.40 -2.52
N SER A 496 17.93 13.60 -1.20
CA SER A 496 18.62 12.66 -0.31
C SER A 496 17.92 11.30 -0.31
N ILE A 497 16.60 11.27 -0.09
CA ILE A 497 15.82 10.03 -0.04
C ILE A 497 15.79 9.31 -1.39
N ILE A 498 15.67 10.05 -2.50
CA ILE A 498 15.62 9.42 -3.84
C ILE A 498 16.99 8.88 -4.22
N GLY A 499 18.08 9.56 -3.84
CA GLY A 499 19.43 9.01 -3.97
C GLY A 499 19.55 7.65 -3.27
N ASN A 500 19.12 7.58 -2.00
CA ASN A 500 19.17 6.34 -1.23
C ASN A 500 18.34 5.20 -1.88
N ILE A 501 17.17 5.49 -2.44
CA ILE A 501 16.36 4.49 -3.17
C ILE A 501 17.16 3.94 -4.38
N LEU A 502 17.82 4.81 -5.15
CA LEU A 502 18.58 4.39 -6.32
C LEU A 502 19.82 3.57 -5.95
N ASP A 503 20.54 3.98 -4.90
CA ASP A 503 21.73 3.28 -4.40
C ASP A 503 21.37 1.90 -3.86
N GLU A 504 20.30 1.83 -3.05
CA GLU A 504 19.80 0.58 -2.50
C GLU A 504 19.34 -0.35 -3.62
N ARG A 505 18.66 0.18 -4.64
CA ARG A 505 18.27 -0.61 -5.81
C ARG A 505 19.47 -1.18 -6.56
N GLN A 506 20.58 -0.44 -6.67
CA GLN A 506 21.80 -0.95 -7.27
C GLN A 506 22.43 -2.06 -6.43
N ARG A 507 22.44 -1.89 -5.10
CA ARG A 507 22.91 -2.91 -4.14
C ARG A 507 22.11 -4.21 -4.28
N ILE A 508 20.78 -4.14 -4.25
CA ILE A 508 19.90 -5.30 -4.43
C ILE A 508 20.11 -5.96 -5.80
N LYS A 509 20.24 -5.19 -6.88
CA LYS A 509 20.54 -5.75 -8.20
C LYS A 509 21.88 -6.47 -8.28
N LYS A 510 22.88 -6.05 -7.49
CA LYS A 510 24.16 -6.74 -7.39
C LYS A 510 23.98 -8.07 -6.66
N LEU A 511 23.34 -8.05 -5.48
CA LEU A 511 23.02 -9.27 -4.73
C LEU A 511 22.20 -10.27 -5.57
N MET A 512 21.19 -9.81 -6.30
CA MET A 512 20.39 -10.62 -7.20
C MET A 512 21.20 -11.31 -8.31
N LYS A 513 22.28 -10.69 -8.80
CA LYS A 513 23.15 -11.29 -9.81
C LYS A 513 24.06 -12.36 -9.23
N GLU A 514 24.51 -12.16 -7.99
CA GLU A 514 25.39 -13.06 -7.24
C GLU A 514 24.61 -14.24 -6.63
N GLU A 515 23.31 -14.07 -6.38
CA GLU A 515 22.43 -15.07 -5.78
C GLU A 515 22.21 -16.29 -6.71
N THR A 516 22.34 -17.47 -6.09
CA THR A 516 22.22 -18.78 -6.75
C THR A 516 20.91 -19.48 -6.39
N VAL A 517 20.33 -19.19 -5.23
CA VAL A 517 19.06 -19.75 -4.79
C VAL A 517 17.92 -19.08 -5.56
N PRO A 518 17.13 -19.82 -6.39
CA PRO A 518 16.09 -19.23 -7.23
C PRO A 518 15.05 -18.41 -6.47
N GLU A 519 14.61 -18.88 -5.31
CA GLU A 519 13.60 -18.22 -4.46
C GLU A 519 14.13 -16.89 -3.93
N GLN A 520 15.36 -16.88 -3.43
CA GLN A 520 16.01 -15.68 -2.91
C GLN A 520 16.30 -14.67 -4.02
N LYS A 521 16.70 -15.16 -5.20
CA LYS A 521 16.89 -14.32 -6.39
C LYS A 521 15.59 -13.65 -6.83
N LYS A 522 14.47 -14.39 -6.77
CA LYS A 522 13.13 -13.86 -7.06
C LYS A 522 12.72 -12.81 -6.01
N ALA A 523 13.02 -13.03 -4.74
CA ALA A 523 12.80 -12.04 -3.67
C ALA A 523 13.55 -10.73 -3.94
N TYR A 524 14.84 -10.80 -4.31
CA TYR A 524 15.60 -9.60 -4.69
C TYR A 524 15.04 -8.90 -5.94
N ASP A 525 14.52 -9.66 -6.90
CA ASP A 525 13.86 -9.06 -8.06
C ASP A 525 12.60 -8.27 -7.64
N PHE A 526 11.78 -8.82 -6.75
CA PHE A 526 10.62 -8.09 -6.21
C PHE A 526 11.02 -6.82 -5.45
N GLU A 527 12.08 -6.88 -4.63
CA GLU A 527 12.58 -5.72 -3.90
C GLU A 527 13.09 -4.61 -4.85
N GLN A 528 13.88 -4.95 -5.88
CA GLN A 528 14.37 -3.94 -6.84
C GLN A 528 13.23 -3.36 -7.69
N GLN A 529 12.20 -4.15 -8.01
CA GLN A 529 10.99 -3.67 -8.69
C GLN A 529 10.22 -2.69 -7.81
N GLY A 530 10.07 -2.97 -6.51
CA GLY A 530 9.47 -2.06 -5.53
C GLY A 530 10.18 -0.71 -5.48
N LEU A 531 11.50 -0.73 -5.34
CA LEU A 531 12.34 0.49 -5.34
C LEU A 531 12.22 1.27 -6.66
N LYS A 532 12.21 0.58 -7.81
CA LYS A 532 12.01 1.21 -9.14
C LYS A 532 10.68 1.95 -9.19
N ARG A 533 9.59 1.31 -8.75
CA ARG A 533 8.24 1.90 -8.77
C ARG A 533 8.14 3.13 -7.87
N LEU A 534 8.74 3.08 -6.68
CA LEU A 534 8.81 4.23 -5.78
C LEU A 534 9.57 5.41 -6.39
N ALA A 535 10.79 5.17 -6.91
CA ALA A 535 11.60 6.22 -7.52
C ALA A 535 10.85 6.90 -8.68
N ASN A 536 10.26 6.13 -9.59
CA ASN A 536 9.55 6.67 -10.74
C ASN A 536 8.28 7.46 -10.36
N SER A 537 7.71 7.23 -9.18
CA SER A 537 6.49 7.91 -8.73
C SER A 537 6.75 9.33 -8.21
N MET A 538 8.00 9.68 -7.90
CA MET A 538 8.35 10.97 -7.31
C MET A 538 8.01 12.18 -8.17
N TYR A 539 8.25 12.07 -9.47
CA TYR A 539 7.87 13.13 -10.39
C TYR A 539 6.35 13.36 -10.38
N GLY A 540 5.58 12.27 -10.48
CA GLY A 540 4.12 12.34 -10.54
C GLY A 540 3.51 12.98 -9.28
N VAL A 541 4.10 12.78 -8.10
CA VAL A 541 3.58 13.37 -6.86
C VAL A 541 3.87 14.86 -6.71
N TYR A 542 4.91 15.43 -7.34
CA TYR A 542 5.08 16.89 -7.35
C TYR A 542 3.98 17.60 -8.14
N GLY A 543 3.39 16.94 -9.14
CA GLY A 543 2.20 17.43 -9.84
C GLY A 543 0.89 17.24 -9.07
N TYR A 544 0.90 16.54 -7.93
CA TYR A 544 -0.30 16.22 -7.16
C TYR A 544 -0.55 17.25 -6.06
N SER A 545 -1.59 18.07 -6.22
CA SER A 545 -1.91 19.17 -5.28
C SER A 545 -2.18 18.73 -3.83
N ARG A 546 -2.44 17.44 -3.55
CA ARG A 546 -2.61 16.90 -2.18
C ARG A 546 -1.33 16.28 -1.59
N PHE A 547 -0.20 16.37 -2.28
CA PHE A 547 1.07 15.90 -1.76
C PHE A 547 1.50 16.73 -0.55
N ARG A 548 2.06 16.08 0.49
CA ARG A 548 2.51 16.75 1.73
C ARG A 548 3.66 17.73 1.48
N TRP A 549 4.67 17.31 0.72
CA TRP A 549 5.81 18.17 0.30
C TRP A 549 5.55 18.86 -1.03
N TYR A 550 4.28 19.23 -1.30
CA TYR A 550 3.90 19.90 -2.53
C TYR A 550 4.62 21.25 -2.67
N LYS A 551 5.26 21.43 -3.83
CA LYS A 551 5.80 22.71 -4.27
C LYS A 551 5.75 22.76 -5.80
N ILE A 552 4.98 23.69 -6.34
CA ILE A 552 4.69 23.73 -7.78
C ILE A 552 5.94 24.02 -8.60
N GLU A 553 6.83 24.84 -8.06
CA GLU A 553 8.11 25.22 -8.66
C GLU A 553 9.04 24.02 -8.81
N CYS A 554 9.03 23.07 -7.87
CA CYS A 554 9.78 21.82 -8.00
C CYS A 554 9.29 21.02 -9.22
N GLY A 555 7.97 20.85 -9.36
CA GLY A 555 7.38 20.14 -10.50
C GLY A 555 7.69 20.83 -11.84
N ALA A 556 7.59 22.16 -11.88
CA ALA A 556 7.91 22.95 -13.07
C ALA A 556 9.39 22.85 -13.46
N ALA A 557 10.28 22.86 -12.46
CA ALA A 557 11.70 22.79 -12.70
C ALA A 557 12.15 21.42 -13.24
N ILE A 558 11.58 20.34 -12.67
CA ILE A 558 11.84 18.98 -13.14
C ILE A 558 11.48 18.84 -14.63
N THR A 559 10.31 19.35 -15.06
CA THR A 559 9.91 19.24 -16.46
C THR A 559 10.73 20.14 -17.38
N ALA A 560 11.07 21.36 -16.96
CA ALA A 560 11.89 22.27 -17.76
C ALA A 560 13.29 21.71 -18.02
N TRP A 561 13.99 21.19 -17.01
CA TRP A 561 15.26 20.48 -17.23
C TRP A 561 15.08 19.22 -18.06
N GLY A 562 13.98 18.48 -17.88
CA GLY A 562 13.66 17.33 -18.72
C GLY A 562 13.56 17.68 -20.20
N ARG A 563 12.81 18.75 -20.53
CA ARG A 563 12.69 19.28 -21.91
C ARG A 563 14.04 19.70 -22.47
N GLN A 564 14.84 20.43 -21.70
CA GLN A 564 16.18 20.83 -22.11
C GLN A 564 17.04 19.61 -22.45
N TYR A 565 17.12 18.63 -21.55
CA TYR A 565 17.99 17.47 -21.72
C TYR A 565 17.60 16.57 -22.89
N ILE A 566 16.31 16.35 -23.13
CA ILE A 566 15.87 15.55 -24.28
C ILE A 566 16.15 16.26 -25.62
N GLN A 567 15.92 17.58 -25.68
CA GLN A 567 16.24 18.39 -26.87
C GLN A 567 17.75 18.43 -27.13
N ASP A 568 18.57 18.59 -26.09
CA ASP A 568 20.03 18.56 -26.18
C ASP A 568 20.53 17.19 -26.63
N ALA A 569 19.95 16.10 -26.12
CA ALA A 569 20.29 14.73 -26.53
C ALA A 569 19.94 14.47 -27.99
N MET A 570 18.76 14.89 -28.44
CA MET A 570 18.33 14.81 -29.84
C MET A 570 19.30 15.57 -30.76
N LYS A 571 19.57 16.84 -30.45
CA LYS A 571 20.52 17.68 -31.21
C LYS A 571 21.94 17.11 -31.22
N LYS A 572 22.36 16.48 -30.11
CA LYS A 572 23.66 15.81 -30.04
C LYS A 572 23.68 14.55 -30.91
N SER A 573 22.59 13.78 -30.96
CA SER A 573 22.49 12.55 -31.75
C SER A 573 22.66 12.80 -33.26
N GLU A 574 22.21 13.96 -33.75
CA GLU A 574 22.39 14.39 -35.15
C GLU A 574 23.86 14.43 -35.58
N LYS A 575 24.76 14.79 -34.66
CA LYS A 575 26.21 14.78 -34.92
C LYS A 575 26.79 13.38 -35.11
N TYR A 576 26.07 12.34 -34.67
CA TYR A 576 26.45 10.94 -34.82
C TYR A 576 25.70 10.25 -35.98
N GLY A 577 25.03 11.02 -36.84
CA GLY A 577 24.31 10.49 -38.01
C GLY A 577 22.90 9.97 -37.68
N PHE A 578 22.37 10.26 -36.49
CA PHE A 578 20.98 9.93 -36.15
C PHE A 578 20.04 11.08 -36.51
N ARG A 579 18.86 10.76 -37.02
CA ARG A 579 17.76 11.70 -37.21
C ARG A 579 16.63 11.35 -36.24
N PRO A 580 16.42 12.15 -35.18
CA PRO A 580 15.27 11.97 -34.29
C PRO A 580 13.95 12.12 -35.05
N ILE A 581 13.07 11.12 -34.97
CA ILE A 581 11.78 11.06 -35.68
C ILE A 581 10.57 11.16 -34.75
N TYR A 582 10.73 10.84 -33.47
CA TYR A 582 9.68 10.91 -32.44
C TYR A 582 10.34 11.01 -31.07
N ALA A 583 9.74 11.75 -30.13
CA ALA A 583 10.21 11.81 -28.74
C ALA A 583 9.03 11.82 -27.78
N ASP A 584 9.14 11.09 -26.68
CA ASP A 584 8.12 10.95 -25.64
C ASP A 584 8.73 11.19 -24.26
N THR A 585 8.93 12.46 -23.91
CA THR A 585 9.39 12.95 -22.61
C THR A 585 10.79 12.50 -22.16
N ASP A 586 11.02 11.22 -21.89
CA ASP A 586 12.25 10.64 -21.34
C ASP A 586 13.09 9.86 -22.35
N GLY A 587 12.55 9.57 -23.53
CA GLY A 587 13.27 8.94 -24.63
C GLY A 587 12.87 9.45 -26.01
N PHE A 588 13.70 9.15 -27.00
CA PHE A 588 13.42 9.47 -28.40
C PHE A 588 13.84 8.35 -29.34
N TYR A 589 13.09 8.23 -30.43
CA TYR A 589 13.36 7.33 -31.53
C TYR A 589 14.09 8.09 -32.62
N ALA A 590 15.14 7.49 -33.16
CA ALA A 590 15.91 8.06 -34.25
C ALA A 590 16.27 7.01 -35.29
N THR A 591 16.29 7.40 -36.56
CA THR A 591 16.81 6.56 -37.65
C THR A 591 18.26 6.95 -37.95
N TYR A 592 19.09 5.99 -38.34
CA TYR A 592 20.46 6.27 -38.76
C TYR A 592 20.48 6.68 -40.25
N VAL A 593 21.12 7.81 -40.56
CA VAL A 593 21.14 8.43 -41.90
C VAL A 593 22.45 8.13 -42.66
N GLY A 594 23.40 7.43 -42.04
CA GLY A 594 24.63 6.98 -42.71
C GLY A 594 24.50 5.60 -43.36
N ASP A 595 25.46 5.24 -44.21
CA ASP A 595 25.56 3.89 -44.77
C ASP A 595 25.89 2.88 -43.65
N LEU A 596 24.94 2.01 -43.30
CA LEU A 596 25.18 0.85 -42.45
C LEU A 596 25.99 -0.17 -43.26
N LYS A 597 27.29 -0.25 -43.00
CA LYS A 597 28.16 -1.29 -43.59
C LYS A 597 27.91 -2.65 -43.00
#